data_AF-A0A2D6YES5-F1
#
_entry.id   AF-A0A2D6YES5-F1
#
_cell.length_a   1.000
_cell.length_b   1.000
_cell.length_c   1.000
_cell.angle_alpha   90.00
_cell.angle_beta   90.00
_cell.angle_gamma   90.00
#
_symmetry.space_group_name_H-M   'P 1'
#
loop_
_entity.id
_entity.type
_entity.pdbx_description
1 polymer ?
#
loop_
_entity_poly.entity_id
_entity_poly.type
_entity_poly.pdbx_seq_one_letter_code
_entity_poly.pdbx_strand_id
1 'polypeptide(L)'
;MFKPSIFKLISRSPIKGLRQHMHYTAQAGKLLSPFFDAILKKETMKARAIFEEIVELEHKADECKRRCRLKTHRNLMLSIPRGDTLALLHVQEKAINLIRDVTGILIGRNPSISQETQPSFQEFIAKIDEIISQAFLAVSELDDLVDSGFSKIFRRHLLEAANQLDHLEHQADALEEQLRHLFFIEEDDNNALEQMFIYQVIERLGSIADICEEIGSRLVLLISR
;
A
#
# COMPACT_ATOMS: atom_id res chain seq x y z
N MET A 1 -14.65 -39.91 -13.76
CA MET A 1 -15.02 -38.59 -13.17
C MET A 1 -14.05 -38.32 -12.02
N PHE A 2 -12.95 -37.60 -12.27
CA PHE A 2 -11.94 -37.33 -11.23
C PHE A 2 -12.45 -36.21 -10.31
N LYS A 3 -12.71 -36.52 -9.04
CA LYS A 3 -12.84 -35.48 -8.01
C LYS A 3 -11.47 -34.79 -7.91
N PRO A 4 -11.35 -33.47 -8.18
CA PRO A 4 -10.10 -32.77 -7.89
C PRO A 4 -9.83 -32.88 -6.39
N SER A 5 -8.60 -33.26 -6.04
CA SER A 5 -8.13 -33.27 -4.65
C SER A 5 -8.38 -31.90 -4.02
N ILE A 6 -8.97 -31.87 -2.82
CA ILE A 6 -9.26 -30.65 -2.05
C ILE A 6 -8.00 -29.77 -1.95
N PHE A 7 -6.82 -30.40 -1.84
CA PHE A 7 -5.52 -29.73 -1.84
C PHE A 7 -5.17 -28.99 -3.15
N LYS A 8 -5.66 -29.45 -4.31
CA LYS A 8 -5.51 -28.74 -5.60
C LYS A 8 -6.49 -27.57 -5.77
N LEU A 9 -7.57 -27.51 -4.97
CA LEU A 9 -8.43 -26.32 -4.89
C LEU A 9 -7.80 -25.24 -3.99
N ILE A 10 -7.12 -25.63 -2.91
CA ILE A 10 -6.47 -24.72 -1.96
C ILE A 10 -5.30 -23.95 -2.62
N SER A 11 -4.51 -24.60 -3.49
CA SER A 11 -3.44 -23.92 -4.26
C SER A 11 -3.93 -22.96 -5.36
N ARG A 12 -5.26 -22.84 -5.55
CA ARG A 12 -5.91 -21.95 -6.52
C ARG A 12 -6.78 -20.86 -5.84
N SER A 13 -6.67 -20.70 -4.53
CA SER A 13 -7.47 -19.76 -3.75
C SER A 13 -7.29 -18.31 -4.23
N PRO A 14 -8.38 -17.53 -4.42
CA PRO A 14 -8.31 -16.09 -4.65
C PRO A 14 -7.54 -15.32 -3.57
N ILE A 15 -7.44 -15.86 -2.35
CA ILE A 15 -6.74 -15.25 -1.21
C ILE A 15 -5.23 -15.17 -1.44
N LYS A 16 -4.62 -16.23 -1.98
CA LYS A 16 -3.21 -16.20 -2.44
C LYS A 16 -2.99 -15.10 -3.48
N GLY A 17 -4.00 -14.81 -4.28
CA GLY A 17 -3.98 -13.71 -5.24
C GLY A 17 -4.02 -12.32 -4.58
N LEU A 18 -4.79 -12.15 -3.51
CA LEU A 18 -4.78 -10.94 -2.69
C LEU A 18 -3.41 -10.73 -2.04
N ARG A 19 -2.86 -11.78 -1.43
CA ARG A 19 -1.51 -11.73 -0.84
C ARG A 19 -0.45 -11.36 -1.87
N GLN A 20 -0.49 -11.98 -3.05
CA GLN A 20 0.45 -11.67 -4.13
C GLN A 20 0.29 -10.23 -4.65
N HIS A 21 -0.94 -9.74 -4.78
CA HIS A 21 -1.18 -8.35 -5.16
C HIS A 21 -0.60 -7.39 -4.12
N MET A 22 -0.93 -7.59 -2.85
CA MET A 22 -0.42 -6.77 -1.75
C MET A 22 1.11 -6.86 -1.61
N HIS A 23 1.72 -8.00 -1.98
CA HIS A 23 3.18 -8.13 -2.03
C HIS A 23 3.80 -7.17 -3.05
N TYR A 24 3.22 -7.02 -4.24
CA TYR A 24 3.70 -6.02 -5.22
C TYR A 24 3.53 -4.60 -4.68
N THR A 25 2.42 -4.31 -3.99
CA THR A 25 2.23 -3.02 -3.30
C THR A 25 3.32 -2.76 -2.27
N ALA A 26 3.66 -3.75 -1.44
CA ALA A 26 4.74 -3.63 -0.45
C ALA A 26 6.11 -3.47 -1.09
N GLN A 27 6.39 -4.17 -2.19
CA GLN A 27 7.62 -3.95 -2.97
C GLN A 27 7.70 -2.52 -3.50
N ALA A 28 6.59 -1.95 -3.97
CA ALA A 28 6.54 -0.57 -4.44
C ALA A 28 6.72 0.43 -3.29
N GLY A 29 6.12 0.15 -2.12
CA GLY A 29 6.32 0.93 -0.89
C GLY A 29 7.78 1.00 -0.45
N LYS A 30 8.51 -0.12 -0.50
CA LYS A 30 9.95 -0.19 -0.20
C LYS A 30 10.82 0.66 -1.12
N LEU A 31 10.33 1.00 -2.32
CA LEU A 31 11.02 1.86 -3.27
C LEU A 31 10.79 3.36 -3.00
N LEU A 32 9.83 3.75 -2.15
CA LEU A 32 9.55 5.17 -1.86
C LEU A 32 10.74 5.88 -1.22
N SER A 33 11.37 5.29 -0.19
CA SER A 33 12.54 5.88 0.48
C SER A 33 13.73 6.09 -0.47
N PRO A 34 14.23 5.07 -1.21
CA PRO A 34 15.33 5.27 -2.14
C PRO A 34 14.97 6.17 -3.32
N PHE A 35 13.70 6.18 -3.76
CA PHE A 35 13.21 7.12 -4.76
C PHE A 35 13.30 8.56 -4.25
N PHE A 36 12.81 8.82 -3.05
CA PHE A 36 12.79 10.16 -2.47
C PHE A 36 14.21 10.65 -2.18
N ASP A 37 15.10 9.80 -1.68
CA ASP A 37 16.53 10.11 -1.53
C ASP A 37 17.18 10.55 -2.85
N ALA A 38 16.82 9.90 -3.97
CA ALA A 38 17.32 10.29 -5.28
C ALA A 38 16.76 11.65 -5.73
N ILE A 39 15.49 11.96 -5.43
CA ILE A 39 14.90 13.29 -5.67
C ILE A 39 15.63 14.37 -4.86
N LEU A 40 15.85 14.14 -3.56
CA LEU A 40 16.52 15.09 -2.67
C LEU A 40 17.97 15.36 -3.11
N LYS A 41 18.69 14.31 -3.53
CA LYS A 41 20.07 14.40 -4.03
C LYS A 41 20.16 14.88 -5.48
N LYS A 42 19.02 15.18 -6.12
CA LYS A 42 18.92 15.55 -7.55
C LYS A 42 19.56 14.51 -8.48
N GLU A 43 19.52 13.23 -8.11
CA GLU A 43 20.00 12.08 -8.89
C GLU A 43 18.93 11.64 -9.91
N THR A 44 18.60 12.50 -10.89
CA THR A 44 17.44 12.32 -11.80
C THR A 44 17.41 10.96 -12.50
N MET A 45 18.55 10.46 -13.00
CA MET A 45 18.62 9.16 -13.67
C MET A 45 18.26 8.00 -12.73
N LYS A 46 18.68 8.08 -11.47
CA LYS A 46 18.39 7.06 -10.46
C LYS A 46 16.94 7.13 -10.02
N ALA A 47 16.41 8.34 -9.76
CA ALA A 47 15.00 8.52 -9.47
C ALA A 47 14.12 7.95 -10.60
N ARG A 48 14.52 8.20 -11.86
CA ARG A 48 13.81 7.67 -13.03
C ARG A 48 13.84 6.15 -13.12
N ALA A 49 15.00 5.53 -12.86
CA ALA A 49 15.12 4.07 -12.84
C ALA A 49 14.21 3.45 -11.76
N ILE A 50 14.21 4.00 -10.54
CA ILE A 50 13.35 3.52 -9.45
C ILE A 50 11.87 3.72 -9.80
N PHE A 51 11.50 4.85 -10.42
CA PHE A 51 10.13 5.06 -10.91
C PHE A 51 9.71 4.00 -11.93
N GLU A 52 10.59 3.62 -12.85
CA GLU A 52 10.30 2.55 -13.83
C GLU A 52 10.11 1.19 -13.13
N GLU A 53 10.87 0.90 -12.07
CA GLU A 53 10.63 -0.29 -11.23
C GLU A 53 9.26 -0.26 -10.54
N ILE A 54 8.82 0.89 -10.05
CA ILE A 54 7.47 1.08 -9.46
C ILE A 54 6.38 0.85 -10.51
N VAL A 55 6.55 1.35 -11.73
CA VAL A 55 5.62 1.13 -12.85
C VAL A 55 5.53 -0.37 -13.18
N GLU A 56 6.66 -1.08 -13.24
CA GLU A 56 6.67 -2.53 -13.48
C GLU A 56 5.96 -3.32 -12.37
N LEU A 57 6.07 -2.89 -11.11
CA LEU A 57 5.34 -3.48 -10.00
C LEU A 57 3.83 -3.23 -10.09
N GLU A 58 3.41 -2.03 -10.48
CA GLU A 58 2.00 -1.70 -10.73
C GLU A 58 1.41 -2.55 -11.88
N HIS A 59 2.15 -2.72 -12.98
CA HIS A 59 1.73 -3.59 -14.07
C HIS A 59 1.57 -5.05 -13.65
N LYS A 60 2.51 -5.58 -12.86
CA LYS A 60 2.40 -6.92 -12.27
C LYS A 60 1.19 -7.04 -11.34
N ALA A 61 0.89 -5.99 -10.58
CA ALA A 61 -0.29 -5.95 -9.72
C ALA A 61 -1.59 -5.92 -10.53
N ASP A 62 -1.70 -5.15 -11.61
CA ASP A 62 -2.90 -5.16 -12.47
C ASP A 62 -3.09 -6.52 -13.16
N GLU A 63 -2.02 -7.16 -13.64
CA GLU A 63 -2.08 -8.54 -14.13
C GLU A 63 -2.55 -9.53 -13.05
N CYS A 64 -2.03 -9.40 -11.83
CA CYS A 64 -2.48 -10.20 -10.69
C CYS A 64 -3.97 -9.98 -10.43
N LYS A 65 -4.44 -8.74 -10.40
CA LYS A 65 -5.85 -8.37 -10.23
C LYS A 65 -6.73 -8.98 -11.31
N ARG A 66 -6.34 -8.94 -12.59
CA ARG A 66 -7.06 -9.60 -13.69
C ARG A 66 -7.18 -11.10 -13.46
N ARG A 67 -6.08 -11.76 -13.07
CA ARG A 67 -6.06 -13.19 -12.74
C ARG A 67 -6.93 -13.52 -11.53
N CYS A 68 -6.91 -12.70 -10.49
CA CYS A 68 -7.76 -12.83 -9.30
C CYS A 68 -9.23 -12.80 -9.70
N ARG A 69 -9.66 -11.77 -10.45
CA ARG A 69 -11.04 -11.65 -10.94
C ARG A 69 -11.49 -12.90 -11.70
N LEU A 70 -10.70 -13.37 -12.67
CA LEU A 70 -11.00 -14.58 -13.46
C LEU A 70 -11.16 -15.84 -12.59
N LYS A 71 -10.34 -15.99 -11.54
CA LYS A 71 -10.44 -17.11 -10.61
C LYS A 71 -11.69 -17.03 -9.74
N THR A 72 -12.06 -15.84 -9.29
CA THR A 72 -13.28 -15.61 -8.47
C THR A 72 -14.57 -15.81 -9.28
N HIS A 73 -14.53 -15.77 -10.61
CA HIS A 73 -15.68 -16.07 -11.48
C HIS A 73 -15.99 -17.56 -11.64
N ARG A 74 -15.03 -18.47 -11.38
CA ARG A 74 -15.30 -19.92 -11.41
C ARG A 74 -15.94 -20.32 -10.08
N ASN A 75 -16.97 -21.18 -10.10
CA ASN A 75 -17.68 -21.73 -8.93
C ASN A 75 -16.76 -22.58 -8.03
N LEU A 76 -15.70 -21.97 -7.49
CA LEU A 76 -14.89 -22.47 -6.40
C LEU A 76 -15.70 -22.23 -5.13
N MET A 77 -15.84 -23.24 -4.27
CA MET A 77 -16.34 -23.01 -2.91
C MET A 77 -15.32 -22.09 -2.23
N LEU A 78 -15.63 -20.79 -2.19
CA LEU A 78 -14.78 -19.80 -1.54
C LEU A 78 -15.04 -19.86 -0.05
N SER A 79 -13.97 -19.90 0.74
CA SER A 79 -14.05 -19.77 2.20
C SER A 79 -14.53 -18.38 2.65
N ILE A 80 -14.52 -17.39 1.74
CA ILE A 80 -14.92 -15.99 1.97
C ILE A 80 -15.82 -15.54 0.81
N PRO A 81 -16.85 -14.70 1.03
CA PRO A 81 -17.70 -14.22 -0.03
C PRO A 81 -16.93 -13.55 -1.17
N ARG A 82 -17.44 -13.72 -2.39
CA ARG A 82 -16.83 -13.15 -3.60
C ARG A 82 -16.79 -11.62 -3.58
N GLY A 83 -17.89 -10.97 -3.19
CA GLY A 83 -18.00 -9.51 -3.20
C GLY A 83 -16.96 -8.88 -2.29
N ASP A 84 -16.86 -9.43 -1.10
CA ASP A 84 -15.85 -9.14 -0.09
C ASP A 84 -14.40 -9.28 -0.60
N THR A 85 -14.08 -10.41 -1.26
CA THR A 85 -12.76 -10.64 -1.88
C THR A 85 -12.43 -9.57 -2.94
N LEU A 86 -13.41 -9.23 -3.79
CA LEU A 86 -13.23 -8.23 -4.84
C LEU A 86 -13.12 -6.81 -4.28
N ALA A 87 -13.84 -6.51 -3.18
CA ALA A 87 -13.76 -5.23 -2.50
C ALA A 87 -12.39 -5.02 -1.88
N LEU A 88 -11.82 -6.03 -1.21
CA LEU A 88 -10.47 -5.97 -0.66
C LEU A 88 -9.41 -5.80 -1.76
N LEU A 89 -9.53 -6.54 -2.86
CA LEU A 89 -8.64 -6.38 -4.02
C LEU A 89 -8.70 -4.95 -4.60
N HIS A 90 -9.89 -4.36 -4.65
CA HIS A 90 -10.07 -3.00 -5.17
C HIS A 90 -9.36 -1.94 -4.29
N VAL A 91 -9.39 -2.09 -2.97
CA VAL A 91 -8.66 -1.15 -2.09
C VAL A 91 -7.15 -1.32 -2.22
N GLN A 92 -6.64 -2.55 -2.28
CA GLN A 92 -5.21 -2.81 -2.52
C GLN A 92 -4.70 -2.18 -3.83
N GLU A 93 -5.53 -2.20 -4.88
CA GLU A 93 -5.24 -1.57 -6.17
C GLU A 93 -5.07 -0.05 -6.03
N LYS A 94 -5.91 0.62 -5.24
CA LYS A 94 -5.79 2.07 -5.01
C LYS A 94 -4.42 2.43 -4.44
N ALA A 95 -3.89 1.65 -3.49
CA ALA A 95 -2.60 1.91 -2.86
C ALA A 95 -1.45 1.92 -3.87
N ILE A 96 -1.30 0.85 -4.67
CA ILE A 96 -0.18 0.77 -5.62
C ILE A 96 -0.31 1.78 -6.77
N ASN A 97 -1.53 2.08 -7.21
CA ASN A 97 -1.78 3.14 -8.18
C ASN A 97 -1.34 4.49 -7.64
N LEU A 98 -1.66 4.79 -6.37
CA LEU A 98 -1.29 6.06 -5.75
C LEU A 98 0.22 6.19 -5.55
N ILE A 99 0.91 5.10 -5.18
CA ILE A 99 2.39 5.04 -5.14
C ILE A 99 3.00 5.39 -6.50
N ARG A 100 2.51 4.79 -7.59
CA ARG A 100 2.96 5.11 -8.96
C ARG A 100 2.65 6.57 -9.30
N ASP A 101 1.46 7.04 -8.99
CA ASP A 101 1.02 8.39 -9.38
C ASP A 101 1.82 9.48 -8.66
N VAL A 102 2.04 9.35 -7.35
CA VAL A 102 2.81 10.33 -6.57
C VAL A 102 4.29 10.37 -6.98
N THR A 103 4.88 9.21 -7.29
CA THR A 103 6.26 9.14 -7.79
C THR A 103 6.38 9.69 -9.21
N GLY A 104 5.40 9.47 -10.09
CA GLY A 104 5.36 10.06 -11.42
C GLY A 104 5.23 11.59 -11.39
N ILE A 105 4.42 12.10 -10.46
CA ILE A 105 4.28 13.53 -10.13
C ILE A 105 5.65 14.12 -9.74
N LEU A 106 6.37 13.47 -8.81
CA LEU A 106 7.69 13.91 -8.34
C LEU A 106 8.76 13.88 -9.43
N ILE A 107 8.74 12.89 -10.32
CA ILE A 107 9.63 12.84 -11.50
C ILE A 107 9.40 14.02 -12.44
N GLY A 108 8.12 14.36 -12.69
CA GLY A 108 7.77 15.40 -13.65
C GLY A 108 8.14 16.80 -13.19
N ARG A 109 8.05 17.08 -11.89
CA ARG A 109 8.30 18.43 -11.34
C ARG A 109 9.66 18.61 -10.68
N ASN A 110 10.26 17.54 -10.17
CA ASN A 110 11.56 17.56 -9.49
C ASN A 110 11.68 18.72 -8.46
N PRO A 111 10.77 18.79 -7.47
CA PRO A 111 10.65 19.93 -6.59
C PRO A 111 11.94 20.18 -5.79
N SER A 112 12.12 21.43 -5.38
CA SER A 112 13.16 21.83 -4.43
C SER A 112 12.59 21.75 -3.02
N ILE A 113 13.18 20.88 -2.21
CA ILE A 113 12.81 20.67 -0.81
C ILE A 113 13.96 21.20 0.05
N SER A 114 13.64 22.12 0.96
CA SER A 114 14.62 22.77 1.84
C SER A 114 15.37 21.72 2.66
N GLN A 115 16.64 21.99 3.01
CA GLN A 115 17.42 21.07 3.84
C GLN A 115 16.81 20.88 5.24
N GLU A 116 16.06 21.88 5.73
CA GLU A 116 15.42 21.87 7.04
C GLU A 116 14.22 20.91 7.09
N THR A 117 13.44 20.80 6.00
CA THR A 117 12.27 19.91 5.91
C THR A 117 12.59 18.48 5.51
N GLN A 118 13.77 18.24 4.90
CA GLN A 118 14.18 16.93 4.41
C GLN A 118 14.08 15.79 5.45
N PRO A 119 14.57 15.95 6.70
CA PRO A 119 14.49 14.89 7.70
C PRO A 119 13.04 14.49 8.03
N SER A 120 12.15 15.48 8.23
CA SER A 120 10.74 15.22 8.53
C SER A 120 10.02 14.56 7.34
N PHE A 121 10.36 14.94 6.11
CA PHE A 121 9.81 14.29 4.92
C PHE A 121 10.28 12.83 4.81
N GLN A 122 11.56 12.56 5.05
CA GLN A 122 12.11 11.19 5.05
C GLN A 122 11.46 10.33 6.14
N GLU A 123 11.24 10.88 7.33
CA GLU A 123 10.54 10.20 8.43
C GLU A 123 9.10 9.86 8.03
N PHE A 124 8.38 10.80 7.42
CA PHE A 124 7.03 10.56 6.92
C PHE A 124 6.99 9.46 5.86
N ILE A 125 7.90 9.49 4.87
CA ILE A 125 8.01 8.43 3.85
C ILE A 125 8.31 7.06 4.46
N ALA A 126 9.21 7.00 5.45
CA ALA A 126 9.53 5.76 6.15
C ALA A 126 8.31 5.21 6.90
N LYS A 127 7.49 6.08 7.50
CA LYS A 127 6.23 5.70 8.13
C LYS A 127 5.23 5.13 7.12
N ILE A 128 5.09 5.73 5.93
CA ILE A 128 4.23 5.20 4.86
C ILE A 128 4.70 3.79 4.44
N ASP A 129 6.00 3.55 4.26
CA ASP A 129 6.53 2.21 3.95
C ASP A 129 6.24 1.18 5.07
N GLU A 130 6.35 1.59 6.34
CA GLU A 130 5.98 0.75 7.49
C GLU A 130 4.50 0.36 7.45
N ILE A 131 3.61 1.31 7.17
CA ILE A 131 2.16 1.07 7.07
C ILE A 131 1.83 0.11 5.92
N ILE A 132 2.42 0.30 4.74
CA ILE A 132 2.21 -0.62 3.60
C ILE A 132 2.71 -2.03 3.95
N SER A 133 3.85 -2.13 4.63
CA SER A 133 4.41 -3.40 5.09
C SER A 133 3.48 -4.10 6.09
N GLN A 134 2.88 -3.33 7.00
CA GLN A 134 1.91 -3.82 7.97
C GLN A 134 0.61 -4.30 7.29
N ALA A 135 0.14 -3.60 6.26
CA ALA A 135 -1.02 -4.03 5.48
C ALA A 135 -0.74 -5.35 4.73
N PHE A 136 0.49 -5.53 4.22
CA PHE A 136 0.91 -6.80 3.64
C PHE A 136 0.93 -7.94 4.66
N LEU A 137 1.37 -7.68 5.90
CA LEU A 137 1.30 -8.65 6.99
C LEU A 137 -0.16 -9.04 7.28
N ALA A 138 -1.06 -8.07 7.45
CA ALA A 138 -2.47 -8.33 7.72
C ALA A 138 -3.15 -9.19 6.62
N VAL A 139 -2.85 -8.91 5.35
CA VAL A 139 -3.34 -9.73 4.22
C VAL A 139 -2.69 -11.12 4.19
N SER A 140 -1.44 -11.25 4.63
CA SER A 140 -0.77 -12.55 4.75
C SER A 140 -1.39 -13.40 5.86
N GLU A 141 -1.74 -12.81 7.00
CA GLU A 141 -2.46 -13.49 8.08
C GLU A 141 -3.84 -13.99 7.64
N LEU A 142 -4.51 -13.30 6.70
CA LEU A 142 -5.74 -13.81 6.08
C LEU A 142 -5.50 -15.08 5.26
N ASP A 143 -4.42 -15.14 4.48
CA ASP A 143 -4.03 -16.34 3.71
C ASP A 143 -3.78 -17.52 4.66
N ASP A 144 -3.04 -17.28 5.74
CA ASP A 144 -2.71 -18.30 6.75
C ASP A 144 -3.95 -18.72 7.58
N LEU A 145 -4.86 -17.78 7.88
CA LEU A 145 -6.14 -18.07 8.51
C LEU A 145 -6.99 -19.01 7.65
N VAL A 146 -7.04 -18.79 6.34
CA VAL A 146 -7.79 -19.63 5.41
C VAL A 146 -7.12 -20.99 5.23
N ASP A 147 -5.80 -21.04 5.06
CA ASP A 147 -5.03 -22.28 4.90
C ASP A 147 -5.06 -23.16 6.16
N SER A 148 -5.17 -22.55 7.35
CA SER A 148 -5.31 -23.26 8.63
C SER A 148 -6.74 -23.73 8.95
N GLY A 149 -7.73 -23.40 8.11
CA GLY A 149 -9.14 -23.74 8.36
C GLY A 149 -9.78 -22.90 9.47
N PHE A 150 -9.45 -21.60 9.52
CA PHE A 150 -9.98 -20.61 10.47
C PHE A 150 -9.56 -20.84 11.93
N SER A 151 -8.30 -21.18 12.15
CA SER A 151 -7.77 -21.34 13.50
C SER A 151 -7.83 -20.02 14.30
N LYS A 152 -8.13 -20.15 15.61
CA LYS A 152 -8.22 -19.00 16.52
C LYS A 152 -6.93 -18.18 16.62
N ILE A 153 -5.77 -18.82 16.45
CA ILE A 153 -4.47 -18.15 16.55
C ILE A 153 -4.25 -17.16 15.40
N PHE A 154 -4.45 -17.59 14.15
CA PHE A 154 -4.33 -16.71 12.98
C PHE A 154 -5.42 -15.64 12.96
N ARG A 155 -6.62 -15.93 13.51
CA ARG A 155 -7.66 -14.91 13.69
C ARG A 155 -7.17 -13.79 14.60
N ARG A 156 -6.51 -14.15 15.72
CA ARG A 156 -5.93 -13.17 16.64
C ARG A 156 -4.81 -12.37 15.97
N HIS A 157 -3.90 -13.02 15.25
CA HIS A 157 -2.82 -12.31 14.55
C HIS A 157 -3.35 -11.32 13.51
N LEU A 158 -4.39 -11.68 12.75
CA LEU A 158 -5.02 -10.76 11.80
C LEU A 158 -5.62 -9.55 12.52
N LEU A 159 -6.31 -9.75 13.65
CA LEU A 159 -6.87 -8.65 14.45
C LEU A 159 -5.76 -7.75 15.04
N GLU A 160 -4.69 -8.35 15.56
CA GLU A 160 -3.52 -7.61 16.05
C GLU A 160 -2.87 -6.81 14.92
N ALA A 161 -2.73 -7.41 13.73
CA ALA A 161 -2.16 -6.75 12.57
C ALA A 161 -3.02 -5.59 12.06
N ALA A 162 -4.35 -5.72 12.11
CA ALA A 162 -5.28 -4.66 11.76
C ALA A 162 -5.28 -3.52 12.79
N ASN A 163 -5.25 -3.83 14.09
CA ASN A 163 -5.12 -2.81 15.14
C ASN A 163 -3.80 -2.04 15.02
N GLN A 164 -2.72 -2.71 14.62
CA GLN A 164 -1.45 -2.04 14.39
C GLN A 164 -1.50 -1.06 13.19
N LEU A 165 -2.37 -1.29 12.19
CA LEU A 165 -2.57 -0.31 11.10
C LEU A 165 -3.20 0.98 11.63
N ASP A 166 -4.24 0.87 12.45
CA ASP A 166 -4.91 2.01 13.10
C ASP A 166 -3.89 2.84 13.92
N HIS A 167 -3.04 2.17 14.70
CA HIS A 167 -1.97 2.85 15.45
C HIS A 167 -0.91 3.52 14.57
N LEU A 168 -0.55 2.92 13.44
CA LEU A 168 0.44 3.50 12.54
C LEU A 168 -0.14 4.65 11.71
N GLU A 169 -1.42 4.58 11.32
CA GLU A 169 -2.13 5.67 10.64
C GLU A 169 -2.16 6.92 11.52
N HIS A 170 -2.52 6.79 12.80
CA HIS A 170 -2.49 7.93 13.74
C HIS A 170 -1.10 8.55 13.90
N GLN A 171 -0.03 7.73 13.79
CA GLN A 171 1.33 8.25 13.79
C GLN A 171 1.67 8.97 12.47
N ALA A 172 1.19 8.46 11.34
CA ALA A 172 1.36 9.11 10.04
C ALA A 172 0.62 10.45 9.99
N ASP A 173 -0.60 10.54 10.50
CA ASP A 173 -1.37 11.79 10.59
C ASP A 173 -0.63 12.87 11.37
N ALA A 174 -0.04 12.50 12.51
CA ALA A 174 0.75 13.41 13.32
C ALA A 174 2.00 13.90 12.58
N LEU A 175 2.68 13.01 11.84
CA LEU A 175 3.83 13.38 11.01
C LEU A 175 3.40 14.25 9.82
N GLU A 176 2.24 13.99 9.21
CA GLU A 176 1.70 14.79 8.12
C GLU A 176 1.36 16.21 8.59
N GLU A 177 0.70 16.36 9.74
CA GLU A 177 0.41 17.66 10.35
C GLU A 177 1.69 18.45 10.64
N GLN A 178 2.69 17.80 11.26
CA GLN A 178 3.98 18.42 11.54
C GLN A 178 4.69 18.86 10.25
N LEU A 179 4.69 18.00 9.23
CA LEU A 179 5.31 18.31 7.94
C LEU A 179 4.62 19.49 7.26
N ARG A 180 3.29 19.52 7.23
CA ARG A 180 2.52 20.66 6.70
C ARG A 180 2.83 21.95 7.44
N HIS A 181 2.92 21.90 8.76
CA HIS A 181 3.24 23.07 9.57
C HIS A 181 4.67 23.59 9.27
N LEU A 182 5.64 22.70 9.06
CA LEU A 182 6.99 23.10 8.66
C LEU A 182 7.00 23.79 7.29
N PHE A 183 6.31 23.24 6.30
CA PHE A 183 6.19 23.88 4.98
C PHE A 183 5.49 25.24 5.05
N PHE A 184 4.47 25.39 5.90
CA PHE A 184 3.79 26.66 6.13
C PHE A 184 4.73 27.76 6.65
N ILE A 185 5.62 27.43 7.58
CA ILE A 185 6.61 28.40 8.11
C ILE A 185 7.56 28.88 7.00
N GLU A 186 7.87 28.02 6.03
CA GLU A 186 8.76 28.32 4.91
C GLU A 186 8.03 28.91 3.67
N GLU A 187 6.72 29.19 3.74
CA GLU A 187 5.94 29.62 2.55
C GLU A 187 6.36 30.98 1.99
N ASP A 188 6.67 31.95 2.85
CA ASP A 188 6.95 33.34 2.45
C ASP A 188 8.21 33.46 1.56
N ASP A 189 9.14 32.51 1.68
CA ASP A 189 10.39 32.48 0.93
C ASP A 189 10.31 31.70 -0.39
N ASN A 190 9.14 31.11 -0.72
CA ASN A 190 9.02 30.12 -1.78
C ASN A 190 7.99 30.46 -2.87
N ASN A 191 8.13 29.80 -4.03
CA ASN A 191 7.17 29.93 -5.12
C ASN A 191 5.85 29.24 -4.76
N ALA A 192 4.74 29.99 -4.75
CA ALA A 192 3.41 29.48 -4.39
C ALA A 192 2.98 28.23 -5.19
N LEU A 193 3.36 28.11 -6.48
CA LEU A 193 3.05 26.93 -7.29
C LEU A 193 3.84 25.70 -6.82
N GLU A 194 5.08 25.89 -6.38
CA GLU A 194 5.93 24.82 -5.85
C GLU A 194 5.43 24.36 -4.48
N GLN A 195 5.01 25.29 -3.62
CA GLN A 195 4.41 24.98 -2.33
C GLN A 195 3.11 24.17 -2.48
N MET A 196 2.19 24.62 -3.32
CA MET A 196 0.94 23.89 -3.59
C MET A 196 1.19 22.48 -4.12
N PHE A 197 2.25 22.31 -4.92
CA PHE A 197 2.64 20.99 -5.39
C PHE A 197 3.17 20.10 -4.25
N ILE A 198 3.98 20.64 -3.34
CA ILE A 198 4.47 19.89 -2.18
C ILE A 198 3.32 19.45 -1.28
N TYR A 199 2.38 20.35 -0.95
CA TYR A 199 1.18 19.98 -0.18
C TYR A 199 0.38 18.87 -0.84
N GLN A 200 0.21 18.91 -2.17
CA GLN A 200 -0.45 17.83 -2.90
C GLN A 200 0.30 16.50 -2.81
N VAL A 201 1.64 16.52 -2.81
CA VAL A 201 2.45 15.30 -2.62
C VAL A 201 2.27 14.75 -1.21
N ILE A 202 2.29 15.62 -0.18
CA ILE A 202 2.10 15.24 1.22
C ILE A 202 0.72 14.59 1.40
N GLU A 203 -0.35 15.23 0.92
CA GLU A 203 -1.73 14.71 0.99
C GLU A 203 -1.85 13.35 0.29
N ARG A 204 -1.24 13.19 -0.89
CA ARG A 204 -1.26 11.92 -1.63
C ARG A 204 -0.49 10.81 -0.92
N LEU A 205 0.57 11.14 -0.19
CA LEU A 205 1.31 10.17 0.62
C LEU A 205 0.48 9.75 1.84
N GLY A 206 -0.14 10.70 2.54
CA GLY A 206 -1.07 10.45 3.64
C GLY A 206 -2.24 9.55 3.22
N SER A 207 -2.83 9.82 2.05
CA SER A 207 -3.88 8.98 1.46
C SER A 207 -3.46 7.51 1.25
N ILE A 208 -2.16 7.19 1.13
CA ILE A 208 -1.70 5.79 1.08
C ILE A 208 -1.86 5.11 2.44
N ALA A 209 -1.63 5.85 3.54
CA ALA A 209 -1.87 5.36 4.90
C ALA A 209 -3.35 5.04 5.12
N ASP A 210 -4.24 5.97 4.76
CA ASP A 210 -5.71 5.78 4.85
C ASP A 210 -6.17 4.55 4.08
N ILE A 211 -5.65 4.34 2.86
CA ILE A 211 -5.98 3.16 2.06
C ILE A 211 -5.52 1.88 2.75
N CYS A 212 -4.36 1.90 3.41
CA CYS A 212 -3.84 0.75 4.15
C CYS A 212 -4.66 0.48 5.43
N GLU A 213 -5.12 1.50 6.14
CA GLU A 213 -6.11 1.36 7.20
C GLU A 213 -7.40 0.73 6.67
N GLU A 214 -7.93 1.22 5.52
CA GLU A 214 -9.15 0.68 4.91
C GLU A 214 -8.99 -0.82 4.59
N ILE A 215 -7.79 -1.27 4.18
CA ILE A 215 -7.48 -2.70 4.00
C ILE A 215 -7.65 -3.45 5.31
N GLY A 216 -7.07 -2.96 6.41
CA GLY A 216 -7.19 -3.53 7.75
C GLY A 216 -8.65 -3.62 8.23
N SER A 217 -9.37 -2.50 8.16
CA SER A 217 -10.79 -2.40 8.48
C SER A 217 -11.65 -3.40 7.69
N ARG A 218 -11.38 -3.57 6.39
CA ARG A 218 -12.06 -4.59 5.57
C ARG A 218 -11.73 -6.00 6.04
N LEU A 219 -10.48 -6.31 6.36
CA LEU A 219 -10.09 -7.64 6.87
C LEU A 219 -10.84 -8.00 8.15
N VAL A 220 -10.97 -7.06 9.09
CA VAL A 220 -11.74 -7.25 10.33
C VAL A 220 -13.21 -7.57 10.03
N LEU A 221 -13.83 -6.83 9.11
CA LEU A 221 -15.21 -7.09 8.68
C LEU A 221 -15.37 -8.47 8.04
N LEU A 222 -14.37 -8.97 7.30
CA LEU A 222 -14.41 -10.30 6.69
C LEU A 222 -14.48 -11.42 7.72
N ILE A 223 -13.69 -11.32 8.79
CA ILE A 223 -13.60 -12.37 9.81
C ILE A 223 -14.64 -12.23 10.93
N SER A 224 -15.28 -11.08 11.04
CA SER A 224 -16.34 -10.85 12.05
C SER A 224 -17.70 -11.44 11.65
N ARG A 225 -17.82 -11.95 10.42
CA ARG A 225 -18.97 -12.69 9.91
C ARG A 225 -18.80 -14.19 10.14
#